data_AF-A0A2E5KLU2-F1
#
_entry.id   AF-A0A2E5KLU2-F1
#
_cell.length_a   1.000
_cell.length_b   1.000
_cell.length_c   1.000
_cell.angle_alpha   90.00
_cell.angle_beta   90.00
_cell.angle_gamma   90.00
#
_symmetry.space_group_name_H-M   'P 1'
#
loop_
_entity.id
_entity.type
_entity.pdbx_description
1 polymer ?
#
loop_
_entity_poly.entity_id
_entity_poly.type
_entity_poly.pdbx_seq_one_letter_code
_entity_poly.pdbx_strand_id
1 'polypeptide(L)'
;MRLTQILMSAALFAILAFPAAANEYADAITKHAESVKSWLSDDAVQGTLKAQKDEYAGEHDRSLFVLDKKWKKEFKNEPGPIISAVMDNDLSAFLKQKKEESQGIYAEILVLNERGLGAGMSDVTEDYRYGRAMAVDVKSGV
;
A
#
# COMPACT_ATOMS: atom_id res chain seq x y z
N MET A 1 -26.72 -66.78 -29.80
CA MET A 1 -27.39 -65.56 -30.32
C MET A 1 -28.13 -64.91 -29.15
N ARG A 2 -27.82 -63.63 -28.89
CA ARG A 2 -28.43 -62.71 -27.90
C ARG A 2 -28.21 -62.99 -26.40
N LEU A 3 -27.17 -62.36 -25.84
CA LEU A 3 -27.27 -61.68 -24.54
C LEU A 3 -26.82 -60.22 -24.74
N THR A 4 -27.81 -59.35 -24.85
CA THR A 4 -27.71 -57.89 -24.83
C THR A 4 -27.51 -57.40 -23.39
N GLN A 5 -26.87 -56.22 -23.27
CA GLN A 5 -26.80 -55.33 -22.09
C GLN A 5 -25.64 -55.52 -21.10
N ILE A 6 -24.52 -54.85 -21.40
CA ILE A 6 -23.90 -53.91 -20.43
C ILE A 6 -23.51 -52.65 -21.22
N LEU A 7 -24.42 -51.68 -21.24
CA LEU A 7 -24.24 -50.32 -21.77
C LEU A 7 -24.80 -49.40 -20.69
N MET A 8 -23.95 -48.93 -19.78
CA MET A 8 -24.15 -47.88 -18.74
C MET A 8 -22.99 -48.11 -17.74
N SER A 9 -22.05 -47.21 -17.50
CA SER A 9 -22.14 -45.76 -17.43
C SER A 9 -20.78 -45.15 -17.74
N ALA A 10 -20.62 -44.52 -18.90
CA ALA A 10 -19.66 -43.44 -19.05
C ALA A 10 -20.37 -42.19 -18.53
N ALA A 11 -20.37 -41.99 -17.21
CA ALA A 11 -20.76 -40.73 -16.62
C ALA A 11 -19.71 -39.71 -17.05
N LEU A 12 -20.01 -39.03 -18.15
CA LEU A 12 -19.29 -37.89 -18.67
C LEU A 12 -19.39 -36.76 -17.64
N PHE A 13 -18.47 -36.76 -16.67
CA PHE A 13 -18.17 -35.57 -15.88
C PHE A 13 -17.46 -34.58 -16.81
N ALA A 14 -18.22 -33.89 -17.65
CA ALA A 14 -17.77 -32.67 -18.28
C ALA A 14 -17.63 -31.63 -17.16
N ILE A 15 -16.44 -31.57 -16.56
CA ILE A 15 -16.04 -30.41 -15.76
C ILE A 15 -16.11 -29.22 -16.72
N LEU A 16 -17.16 -28.42 -16.60
CA LEU A 16 -17.18 -27.09 -17.19
C LEU A 16 -16.09 -26.30 -16.46
N ALA A 17 -14.90 -26.28 -17.04
CA ALA A 17 -13.87 -25.34 -16.68
C ALA A 17 -14.39 -23.95 -17.06
N PHE A 18 -15.07 -23.28 -16.13
CA PHE A 18 -15.28 -21.86 -16.24
C PHE A 18 -13.88 -21.21 -16.28
N PRO A 19 -13.57 -20.39 -17.29
CA PRO A 19 -12.35 -19.62 -17.25
C PRO A 19 -12.42 -18.71 -16.03
N ALA A 20 -11.56 -18.96 -15.03
CA ALA A 20 -11.31 -17.98 -13.99
C ALA A 20 -10.63 -16.79 -14.66
N ALA A 21 -11.37 -15.69 -14.86
CA ALA A 21 -10.78 -14.43 -15.29
C ALA A 21 -9.89 -13.94 -14.14
N ALA A 22 -8.58 -14.09 -14.29
CA ALA A 22 -7.60 -13.86 -13.23
C ALA A 22 -7.55 -12.40 -12.71
N ASN A 23 -8.29 -11.47 -13.31
CA ASN A 23 -8.28 -10.06 -12.94
C ASN A 23 -9.55 -9.29 -13.37
N GLU A 24 -10.73 -9.71 -12.92
CA GLU A 24 -12.02 -9.11 -13.30
C GLU A 24 -12.18 -7.61 -12.94
N TYR A 25 -11.35 -7.09 -12.01
CA TYR A 25 -11.38 -5.69 -11.57
C TYR A 25 -10.29 -4.81 -12.20
N ALA A 26 -9.41 -5.36 -13.06
CA ALA A 26 -8.24 -4.65 -13.59
C ALA A 26 -8.59 -3.30 -14.22
N ASP A 27 -9.60 -3.30 -15.09
CA ASP A 27 -10.00 -2.12 -15.86
C ASP A 27 -10.64 -1.07 -14.96
N ALA A 28 -11.47 -1.50 -13.99
CA ALA A 28 -12.10 -0.63 -13.03
C ALA A 28 -11.05 0.08 -12.15
N ILE A 29 -10.06 -0.67 -11.64
CA ILE A 29 -8.96 -0.13 -10.85
C ILE A 29 -8.11 0.83 -11.70
N THR A 30 -7.73 0.44 -12.91
CA THR A 30 -6.89 1.27 -13.80
C THR A 30 -7.59 2.57 -14.17
N LYS A 31 -8.87 2.50 -14.52
CA LYS A 31 -9.68 3.69 -14.82
C LYS A 31 -9.82 4.59 -13.59
N HIS A 32 -9.98 4.01 -12.41
CA HIS A 32 -10.06 4.77 -11.17
C HIS A 32 -8.71 5.42 -10.80
N ALA A 33 -7.58 4.76 -11.06
CA ALA A 33 -6.25 5.31 -10.81
C ALA A 33 -5.99 6.61 -11.59
N GLU A 34 -6.54 6.76 -12.79
CA GLU A 34 -6.46 8.03 -13.55
C GLU A 34 -7.13 9.19 -12.80
N SER A 35 -8.18 8.93 -12.02
CA SER A 35 -8.81 9.98 -11.19
C SER A 35 -7.92 10.43 -10.03
N VAL A 36 -7.16 9.50 -9.45
CA VAL A 36 -6.22 9.73 -8.34
C VAL A 36 -5.01 10.53 -8.80
N LYS A 37 -4.56 10.33 -10.05
CA LYS A 37 -3.38 10.99 -10.61
C LYS A 37 -3.43 12.52 -10.53
N SER A 38 -4.63 13.09 -10.62
CA SER A 38 -4.85 14.55 -10.49
C SER A 38 -4.43 15.11 -9.13
N TRP A 39 -4.50 14.30 -8.06
CA TRP A 39 -4.16 14.72 -6.70
C TRP A 39 -2.68 15.02 -6.54
N LEU A 40 -1.82 14.45 -7.39
CA LEU A 40 -0.39 14.74 -7.37
C LEU A 40 -0.09 16.21 -7.62
N SER A 41 -1.01 16.98 -8.21
CA SER A 41 -0.83 18.41 -8.43
C SER A 41 -1.37 19.28 -7.29
N ASP A 42 -1.92 18.68 -6.23
CA ASP A 42 -2.42 19.41 -5.07
C ASP A 42 -1.26 20.06 -4.28
N ASP A 43 -1.48 21.27 -3.78
CA ASP A 43 -0.47 22.05 -3.07
C ASP A 43 -0.03 21.35 -1.77
N ALA A 44 -0.93 20.64 -1.08
CA ALA A 44 -0.58 19.90 0.13
C ALA A 44 0.37 18.74 -0.20
N VAL A 45 0.16 18.06 -1.33
CA VAL A 45 1.03 16.98 -1.81
C VAL A 45 2.39 17.53 -2.20
N GLN A 46 2.44 18.54 -3.07
CA GLN A 46 3.71 19.11 -3.56
C GLN A 46 4.50 19.79 -2.45
N GLY A 47 3.84 20.57 -1.60
CA GLY A 47 4.46 21.29 -0.49
C GLY A 47 5.08 20.34 0.52
N THR A 48 4.35 19.30 0.94
CA THR A 48 4.85 18.32 1.93
C THR A 48 6.01 17.50 1.36
N LEU A 49 5.90 17.01 0.13
CA LEU A 49 6.97 16.24 -0.52
C LEU A 49 8.23 17.09 -0.70
N LYS A 50 8.09 18.36 -1.07
CA LYS A 50 9.23 19.28 -1.18
C LYS A 50 9.89 19.53 0.17
N ALA A 51 9.11 19.84 1.21
CA ALA A 51 9.63 20.09 2.55
C ALA A 51 10.37 18.86 3.09
N GLN A 52 9.78 17.67 2.93
CA GLN A 52 10.37 16.42 3.40
C GLN A 52 11.64 16.04 2.62
N LYS A 53 11.69 16.32 1.31
CA LYS A 53 12.89 16.15 0.49
C LYS A 53 14.03 17.05 0.97
N ASP A 54 13.72 18.31 1.30
CA ASP A 54 14.71 19.27 1.81
C ASP A 54 15.20 18.85 3.21
N GLU A 55 14.32 18.32 4.08
CA GLU A 55 14.66 17.79 5.41
C GLU A 55 15.62 16.59 5.34
N TYR A 56 15.35 15.63 4.45
CA TYR A 56 16.18 14.43 4.31
C TYR A 56 17.29 14.55 3.27
N ALA A 57 17.57 15.77 2.79
CA ALA A 57 18.65 16.02 1.85
C ALA A 57 20.00 15.59 2.44
N GLY A 58 20.63 14.59 1.82
CA GLY A 58 21.94 14.08 2.26
C GLY A 58 21.89 13.02 3.36
N GLU A 59 20.72 12.65 3.89
CA GLU A 59 20.60 11.57 4.86
C GLU A 59 20.93 10.20 4.23
N HIS A 60 21.56 9.30 4.97
CA HIS A 60 21.87 7.95 4.49
C HIS A 60 20.82 6.92 4.96
N ASP A 61 20.75 5.76 4.28
CA ASP A 61 19.75 4.72 4.57
C ASP A 61 19.74 4.25 6.04
N ARG A 62 20.90 4.29 6.71
CA ARG A 62 21.01 3.94 8.13
C ARG A 62 20.21 4.90 9.02
N SER A 63 20.21 6.20 8.72
CA SER A 63 19.41 7.19 9.44
C SER A 63 17.92 6.94 9.25
N LEU A 64 17.51 6.58 8.02
CA LEU A 64 16.11 6.26 7.73
C LEU A 64 15.62 5.01 8.46
N PHE A 65 16.49 4.01 8.63
CA PHE A 65 16.17 2.83 9.44
C PHE A 65 16.01 3.16 10.93
N VAL A 66 16.83 4.08 11.46
CA VAL A 66 16.64 4.58 12.82
C VAL A 66 15.31 5.30 12.95
N LEU A 67 14.90 6.06 11.93
CA LEU A 67 13.61 6.74 11.91
C LEU A 67 12.43 5.76 11.88
N ASP A 68 12.48 4.71 11.06
CA ASP A 68 11.46 3.62 11.05
C ASP A 68 11.35 2.93 12.41
N LYS A 69 12.48 2.65 13.08
CA LYS A 69 12.47 2.08 14.43
C LYS A 69 11.83 3.01 15.46
N LYS A 70 12.06 4.32 15.36
CA LYS A 70 11.43 5.31 16.24
C LYS A 70 9.93 5.36 16.00
N TRP A 71 9.49 5.40 14.74
CA TRP A 71 8.07 5.32 14.38
C TRP A 71 7.38 4.10 14.99
N LYS A 72 7.96 2.90 14.81
CA LYS A 72 7.41 1.66 15.38
C LYS A 72 7.32 1.69 16.90
N LYS A 73 8.26 2.38 17.56
CA LYS A 73 8.21 2.58 19.02
C LYS A 73 7.07 3.52 19.41
N GLU A 74 6.87 4.60 18.68
CA GLU A 74 5.74 5.51 18.90
C GLU A 74 4.41 4.75 18.68
N PHE A 75 4.25 4.08 17.54
CA PHE A 75 3.03 3.32 17.22
C PHE A 75 2.60 2.34 18.32
N LYS A 76 3.56 1.66 18.96
CA LYS A 76 3.29 0.66 20.01
C LYS A 76 2.93 1.22 21.38
N ASN A 77 3.42 2.42 21.72
CA ASN A 77 3.28 2.95 23.08
C ASN A 77 2.25 4.08 23.15
N GLU A 78 2.22 4.95 22.14
CA GLU A 78 1.25 6.04 21.89
C GLU A 78 1.84 6.96 20.79
N PRO A 79 1.00 7.63 19.96
CA PRO A 79 1.48 8.57 18.94
C PRO A 79 2.49 9.58 19.52
N GLY A 80 3.73 9.49 19.07
CA GLY A 80 4.79 10.40 19.47
C GLY A 80 4.99 11.51 18.45
N PRO A 81 6.10 12.26 18.57
CA PRO A 81 6.37 13.42 17.71
C PRO A 81 6.43 13.10 16.22
N ILE A 82 6.96 11.95 15.81
CA ILE A 82 7.09 11.60 14.39
C ILE A 82 5.73 11.25 13.80
N ILE A 83 4.94 10.43 14.50
CA ILE A 83 3.58 10.10 14.08
C ILE A 83 2.73 11.36 14.01
N SER A 84 2.80 12.22 15.03
CA SER A 84 2.02 13.47 15.04
C SER A 84 2.43 14.39 13.89
N ALA A 85 3.73 14.55 13.63
CA ALA A 85 4.22 15.37 12.51
C ALA A 85 3.71 14.90 11.14
N VAL A 86 3.55 13.59 10.94
CA VAL A 86 2.98 13.03 9.71
C VAL A 86 1.46 13.16 9.71
N MET A 87 0.78 12.73 10.77
CA MET A 87 -0.68 12.63 10.82
C MET A 87 -1.40 13.98 10.90
N ASP A 88 -0.72 15.02 11.38
CA ASP A 88 -1.29 16.36 11.61
C ASP A 88 -0.93 17.36 10.51
N ASN A 89 -0.20 16.95 9.47
CA ASN A 89 0.13 17.83 8.35
C ASN A 89 -1.02 17.98 7.34
N ASP A 90 -0.95 19.01 6.50
CA ASP A 90 -1.98 19.34 5.49
C ASP A 90 -2.20 18.20 4.50
N LEU A 91 -1.15 17.45 4.15
CA LEU A 91 -1.26 16.29 3.27
C LEU A 91 -2.10 15.18 3.91
N SER A 92 -1.86 14.83 5.17
CA SER A 92 -2.66 13.84 5.89
C SER A 92 -4.11 14.29 6.06
N ALA A 93 -4.35 15.59 6.28
CA ALA A 93 -5.71 16.14 6.29
C ALA A 93 -6.41 15.97 4.93
N PHE A 94 -5.72 16.29 3.84
CA PHE A 94 -6.20 16.08 2.46
C PHE A 94 -6.51 14.60 2.19
N LEU A 95 -5.64 13.67 2.60
CA LEU A 95 -5.83 12.23 2.39
C LEU A 95 -6.99 11.66 3.21
N LYS A 96 -7.19 12.14 4.45
CA LYS A 96 -8.37 11.80 5.27
C LYS A 96 -9.66 12.22 4.56
N GLN A 97 -9.70 13.44 4.02
CA GLN A 97 -10.83 13.93 3.24
C GLN A 97 -11.08 13.06 1.99
N LYS A 98 -10.03 12.71 1.23
CA LYS A 98 -10.17 11.82 0.05
C LYS A 98 -10.67 10.43 0.41
N LYS A 99 -10.23 9.88 1.54
CA LYS A 99 -10.73 8.60 2.05
C LYS A 99 -12.22 8.69 2.39
N GLU A 100 -12.64 9.73 3.10
CA GLU A 100 -14.05 9.94 3.47
C GLU A 100 -14.96 10.15 2.23
N GLU A 101 -14.55 11.01 1.30
CA GLU A 101 -15.25 11.29 0.03
C GLU A 101 -15.42 10.02 -0.82
N SER A 102 -14.53 9.04 -0.69
CA SER A 102 -14.56 7.81 -1.46
C SER A 102 -15.66 6.83 -1.06
N GLN A 103 -16.35 7.07 0.07
CA GLN A 103 -17.43 6.21 0.57
C GLN A 103 -17.02 4.73 0.70
N GLY A 104 -15.78 4.48 1.12
CA GLY A 104 -15.27 3.13 1.40
C GLY A 104 -14.53 2.45 0.25
N ILE A 105 -14.26 3.16 -0.85
CA ILE A 105 -13.38 2.64 -1.91
C ILE A 105 -11.94 2.49 -1.40
N TYR A 106 -11.47 3.41 -0.55
CA TYR A 106 -10.14 3.33 0.04
C TYR A 106 -10.17 2.83 1.48
N ALA A 107 -9.43 1.75 1.75
CA ALA A 107 -9.17 1.31 3.13
C ALA A 107 -8.16 2.23 3.83
N GLU A 108 -7.15 2.68 3.09
CA GLU A 108 -6.09 3.60 3.53
C GLU A 108 -5.51 4.31 2.29
N ILE A 109 -4.96 5.50 2.49
CA ILE A 109 -4.26 6.27 1.46
C ILE A 109 -2.94 6.77 2.05
N LEU A 110 -1.85 6.48 1.37
CA LEU A 110 -0.49 6.82 1.79
C LEU A 110 0.22 7.52 0.63
N VAL A 111 0.88 8.64 0.92
CA VAL A 111 1.79 9.29 -0.02
C VAL A 111 3.20 9.11 0.50
N LEU A 112 4.08 8.60 -0.36
CA LEU A 112 5.46 8.32 -0.03
C LEU A 112 6.40 9.30 -0.74
N ASN A 113 7.51 9.67 -0.11
CA ASN A 113 8.57 10.38 -0.79
C ASN A 113 9.45 9.46 -1.65
N GLU A 114 10.44 10.02 -2.34
CA GLU A 114 11.35 9.31 -3.24
C GLU A 114 12.22 8.24 -2.54
N ARG A 115 12.26 8.25 -1.20
CA ARG A 115 13.01 7.29 -0.37
C ARG A 115 12.10 6.22 0.23
N GLY A 116 10.80 6.26 -0.08
CA GLY A 116 9.78 5.33 0.38
C GLY A 116 9.31 5.57 1.82
N LEU A 117 9.49 6.78 2.37
CA LEU A 117 8.95 7.16 3.69
C LEU A 117 7.57 7.80 3.51
N GLY A 118 6.67 7.57 4.47
CA GLY A 118 5.39 8.26 4.55
C GLY A 118 5.56 9.77 4.66
N ALA A 119 5.08 10.52 3.67
CA ALA A 119 4.97 11.97 3.71
C ALA A 119 3.64 12.41 4.33
N GLY A 120 2.58 11.63 4.11
CA GLY A 120 1.28 11.81 4.73
C GLY A 120 0.43 10.55 4.59
N MET A 121 -0.54 10.38 5.49
CA MET A 121 -1.35 9.17 5.62
C MET A 121 -2.79 9.51 6.03
N SER A 122 -3.77 8.80 5.47
CA SER A 122 -5.16 8.89 5.92
C SER A 122 -5.34 8.25 7.31
N ASP A 123 -4.58 7.20 7.59
CA ASP A 123 -4.63 6.41 8.82
C ASP A 123 -3.20 6.09 9.25
N VAL A 124 -2.95 6.07 10.56
CA VAL A 124 -1.64 5.69 11.07
C VAL A 124 -1.39 4.20 10.85
N THR A 125 -0.23 3.84 10.31
CA THR A 125 0.18 2.46 10.05
C THR A 125 1.38 2.07 10.93
N GLU A 126 1.62 0.76 11.12
CA GLU A 126 2.81 0.30 11.86
C GLU A 126 4.12 0.61 11.10
N ASP A 127 4.07 0.64 9.76
CA ASP A 127 5.22 0.87 8.90
C ASP A 127 5.31 2.31 8.44
N TYR A 128 6.44 2.98 8.73
CA TYR A 128 6.73 4.30 8.17
C TYR A 128 7.33 4.21 6.77
N ARG A 129 7.98 3.07 6.45
CA ARG A 129 8.78 2.88 5.25
C ARG A 129 8.24 1.72 4.41
N TYR A 130 7.93 2.02 3.15
CA TYR A 130 7.40 1.07 2.15
C TYR A 130 8.37 0.88 1.00
N GLY A 131 9.63 0.56 1.30
CA GLY A 131 10.70 0.53 0.30
C GLY A 131 12.10 0.41 0.88
N ARG A 132 13.10 0.34 0.00
CA ARG A 132 14.35 -0.42 0.16
C ARG A 132 15.12 -0.23 1.48
N ALA A 133 15.25 -1.30 2.26
CA ALA A 133 16.51 -1.65 2.91
C ALA A 133 17.21 -2.74 2.09
N MET A 134 18.42 -2.49 1.59
CA MET A 134 19.40 -3.57 1.39
C MET A 134 20.63 -3.27 2.24
N ALA A 135 20.47 -3.50 3.54
CA ALA A 135 21.54 -4.05 4.34
C ALA A 135 21.02 -5.37 4.88
N VAL A 136 21.04 -6.39 4.02
CA VAL A 136 21.08 -7.76 4.50
C VAL A 136 22.45 -7.91 5.16
N ASP A 137 22.53 -7.65 6.46
CA ASP A 137 23.63 -8.18 7.24
C ASP A 137 23.26 -9.63 7.56
N VAL A 138 23.58 -10.56 6.64
CA VAL A 138 23.68 -11.99 6.95
C VAL A 138 24.92 -12.15 7.83
N LYS A 139 24.88 -11.64 9.07
CA LYS A 139 25.80 -11.99 10.15
C LYS A 139 25.10 -11.92 11.51
N SER A 140 24.06 -12.72 11.66
CA SER A 140 23.82 -13.41 12.93
C SER A 140 23.48 -14.85 12.59
N GLY A 141 24.55 -15.64 12.48
CA GLY A 141 24.54 -17.02 12.04
C GLY A 141 23.85 -17.96 13.02
N VAL A 142 23.30 -19.01 12.42
CA VAL A 142 23.65 -20.38 12.80
C VAL A 142 25.14 -20.59 12.54
#